data_AF-A0A0F2J6B6-F1
#
_entry.id   AF-A0A0F2J6B6-F1
#
_cell.length_a   1.000
_cell.length_b   1.000
_cell.length_c   1.000
_cell.angle_alpha   90.00
_cell.angle_beta   90.00
_cell.angle_gamma   90.00
#
_symmetry.space_group_name_H-M   'P 1'
#
loop_
_entity.id
_entity.type
_entity.pdbx_description
1 polymer ?
#
loop_
_entity_poly.entity_id
_entity_poly.type
_entity_poly.pdbx_seq_one_letter_code
_entity_poly.pdbx_strand_id
1 'polypeptide(L)'
;MLILAVMYFLTNLRPYQSDLTEITPDIKTPVAVGQYQHGSARWLKDAEKDKAFASFALNPHNKVIKALIKGGYDNIDFLKNKKDRKGG
;
A
#
# COMPACT_ATOMS: atom_id res chain seq x y z
N MET A 1 -32.02 25.61 28.48
CA MET A 1 -31.26 24.39 28.83
C MET A 1 -31.43 23.28 27.79
N LEU A 2 -32.65 22.83 27.48
CA LEU A 2 -32.89 21.75 26.50
C LEU A 2 -32.37 22.08 25.08
N ILE A 3 -32.66 23.29 24.57
CA ILE A 3 -32.25 23.71 23.21
C ILE A 3 -30.72 23.74 23.08
N LEU A 4 -30.02 24.23 24.11
CA LEU A 4 -28.57 24.29 24.13
C LEU A 4 -27.96 22.88 24.19
N ALA A 5 -28.58 21.96 24.93
CA ALA A 5 -28.18 20.56 24.97
C ALA A 5 -28.37 19.87 23.61
N VAL A 6 -29.51 20.08 22.95
CA VAL A 6 -29.78 19.51 21.61
C VAL A 6 -28.81 20.07 20.57
N MET A 7 -28.52 21.38 20.60
CA MET A 7 -27.51 21.98 19.73
C MET A 7 -26.11 21.42 20.01
N TYR A 8 -25.73 21.25 21.28
CA TYR A 8 -24.46 20.64 21.66
C TYR A 8 -24.32 19.22 21.12
N PHE A 9 -25.37 18.40 21.19
CA PHE A 9 -25.33 17.06 20.59
C PHE A 9 -25.23 17.13 19.06
N LEU A 10 -26.05 17.93 18.39
CA LEU A 10 -26.06 18.03 16.92
C LEU A 10 -24.74 18.51 16.33
N THR A 11 -24.09 19.49 16.96
CA THR A 11 -22.80 20.03 16.48
C THR A 11 -21.61 19.16 16.84
N ASN A 12 -21.75 18.28 17.85
CA ASN A 12 -20.68 17.41 18.33
C ASN A 12 -20.81 15.97 17.80
N LEU A 13 -21.93 15.64 17.15
CA LEU A 13 -21.96 14.52 16.20
C LEU A 13 -20.92 14.87 15.14
N ARG A 14 -19.87 14.04 15.01
CA ARG A 14 -18.86 14.15 13.96
C ARG A 14 -19.16 13.15 12.84
N PRO A 15 -20.29 13.24 12.11
CA PRO A 15 -20.68 12.26 11.10
C PRO A 15 -19.74 12.27 9.88
N TYR A 16 -18.87 13.29 9.77
CA TYR A 16 -17.83 13.41 8.75
C TYR A 16 -16.55 12.63 9.09
N GLN A 17 -16.42 12.10 10.31
CA GLN A 17 -15.32 11.20 10.63
C GLN A 17 -15.63 9.84 10.02
N SER A 18 -14.94 9.54 8.91
CA SER A 18 -14.94 8.20 8.33
C SER A 18 -14.13 7.28 9.21
N ASP A 19 -14.61 6.05 9.38
CA ASP A 19 -13.82 4.98 9.97
C ASP A 19 -12.53 4.80 9.17
N LEU A 20 -11.41 4.51 9.85
CA LEU A 20 -10.13 4.28 9.21
C LEU A 20 -9.88 2.78 9.06
N THR A 21 -9.49 2.34 7.87
CA THR A 21 -8.91 1.01 7.64
C THR A 21 -7.40 1.08 7.81
N GLU A 22 -6.86 0.17 8.62
CA GLU A 22 -5.41 -0.03 8.77
C GLU A 22 -4.90 -0.94 7.64
N ILE A 23 -3.95 -0.44 6.85
CA ILE A 23 -3.37 -1.15 5.71
C ILE A 23 -1.98 -1.67 6.05
N THR A 24 -1.22 -0.85 6.77
CA THR A 24 0.04 -1.22 7.42
C THR A 24 0.07 -0.57 8.81
N PRO A 25 0.96 -0.99 9.73
CA PRO A 25 1.02 -0.44 11.09
C PRO A 25 1.09 1.11 11.13
N ASP A 26 1.73 1.70 10.12
CA ASP A 26 1.94 3.15 10.03
C ASP A 26 0.99 3.86 9.05
N ILE A 27 0.21 3.13 8.23
CA ILE A 27 -0.65 3.71 7.18
C ILE A 27 -2.10 3.32 7.41
N LYS A 28 -2.91 4.35 7.69
CA LYS A 28 -4.36 4.25 7.85
C LYS A 28 -5.05 5.09 6.79
N THR A 29 -6.01 4.51 6.08
CA THR A 29 -6.79 5.21 5.06
C THR A 29 -8.27 5.19 5.42
N PRO A 30 -9.04 6.26 5.14
CA PRO A 30 -10.48 6.24 5.38
C PRO A 30 -11.14 5.09 4.62
N VAL A 31 -12.08 4.42 5.29
CA VAL A 31 -12.95 3.43 4.69
C VAL A 31 -13.66 4.07 3.52
N ALA A 32 -13.73 3.35 2.40
CA ALA A 32 -14.48 3.79 1.25
C ALA A 32 -15.97 3.90 1.65
N VAL A 33 -16.45 5.13 1.82
CA VAL A 33 -17.84 5.43 2.21
C VAL A 33 -18.55 6.16 1.08
N GLY A 34 -19.72 5.66 0.68
CA GLY A 34 -20.60 6.29 -0.29
C GLY A 34 -21.61 5.30 -0.88
N GLN A 35 -22.90 5.63 -0.84
CA GLN A 35 -23.89 4.89 -1.61
C GLN A 35 -23.61 5.09 -3.11
N TYR A 36 -23.45 3.99 -3.85
CA TYR A 36 -23.24 3.97 -5.31
C TYR A 36 -21.95 4.60 -5.84
N GLN A 37 -20.84 4.55 -5.10
CA GLN A 37 -19.54 4.86 -5.70
C GLN A 37 -19.03 3.68 -6.53
N HIS A 38 -19.56 3.53 -7.75
CA HIS A 38 -19.00 2.64 -8.78
C HIS A 38 -17.58 3.07 -9.24
N GLY A 39 -17.02 4.15 -8.69
CA GLY A 39 -15.68 4.66 -8.96
C GLY A 39 -14.78 4.85 -7.73
N SER A 40 -15.19 4.45 -6.53
CA SER A 40 -14.30 4.52 -5.36
C SER A 40 -13.27 3.40 -5.40
N ALA A 41 -11.99 3.76 -5.48
CA ALA A 41 -10.90 2.81 -5.30
C ALA A 41 -10.84 2.34 -3.84
N ARG A 42 -10.61 1.04 -3.63
CA ARG A 42 -10.31 0.46 -2.31
C ARG A 42 -9.04 -0.38 -2.38
N TRP A 43 -8.40 -0.56 -1.24
CA TRP A 43 -7.29 -1.50 -1.11
C TRP A 43 -7.76 -2.94 -1.34
N LEU A 44 -6.93 -3.72 -2.02
CA LEU A 44 -7.15 -5.15 -2.19
C LEU A 44 -6.95 -5.85 -0.85
N LYS A 45 -7.83 -6.81 -0.56
CA LYS A 45 -7.61 -7.78 0.52
C LYS A 45 -6.45 -8.69 0.15
N ASP A 46 -5.82 -9.32 1.13
CA ASP A 46 -4.66 -10.19 0.86
C ASP A 46 -4.99 -11.32 -0.13
N ALA A 47 -6.16 -11.95 0.01
CA ALA A 47 -6.63 -12.98 -0.94
C ALA A 47 -6.88 -12.46 -2.36
N GLU A 48 -7.12 -11.15 -2.54
CA GLU A 48 -7.35 -10.55 -3.85
C GLU A 48 -6.03 -10.20 -4.54
N LYS A 49 -4.96 -9.96 -3.78
CA LYS A 49 -3.63 -9.63 -4.32
C LYS A 49 -3.11 -10.75 -5.19
N ASP A 50 -3.24 -12.00 -4.76
CA ASP A 50 -2.77 -13.17 -5.52
C ASP A 50 -3.53 -13.37 -6.84
N LYS A 51 -4.78 -12.91 -6.91
CA LYS A 51 -5.57 -12.94 -8.13
C LYS A 51 -5.28 -11.76 -9.06
N ALA A 52 -5.05 -10.58 -8.48
CA ALA A 52 -4.82 -9.35 -9.25
C ALA A 52 -3.39 -9.27 -9.79
N PHE A 53 -2.41 -9.84 -9.08
CA PHE A 53 -1.02 -9.86 -9.48
C PHE A 53 -0.59 -11.29 -9.79
N ALA A 54 -0.31 -11.56 -11.07
CA ALA A 54 0.31 -12.82 -11.45
C ALA A 54 1.69 -12.93 -10.81
N SER A 55 1.88 -13.88 -9.90
CA SER A 55 3.19 -14.21 -9.34
C SER A 55 3.86 -15.28 -10.19
N PHE A 56 5.14 -15.09 -10.50
CA PHE A 56 5.94 -16.08 -11.21
C PHE A 56 7.21 -16.37 -10.41
N ALA A 57 7.39 -17.63 -10.01
CA ALA A 57 8.60 -18.08 -9.35
C ALA A 57 9.68 -18.36 -10.40
N LEU A 58 10.69 -17.50 -10.45
CA LEU A 58 11.81 -17.66 -11.37
C LEU A 58 12.67 -18.87 -10.96
N ASN A 59 12.93 -19.78 -11.89
CA ASN A 59 13.84 -20.90 -11.66
C ASN A 59 15.31 -20.40 -11.68
N PRO A 60 16.06 -20.49 -10.56
CA PRO A 60 17.45 -20.01 -10.48
C PRO A 60 18.42 -20.80 -11.36
N HIS A 61 18.09 -22.04 -11.72
CA HIS A 61 18.92 -22.91 -12.55
C HIS A 61 18.66 -22.72 -14.06
N ASN A 62 17.70 -21.87 -14.44
CA ASN A 62 17.46 -21.56 -15.83
C ASN A 62 18.62 -20.68 -16.37
N LYS A 63 19.31 -21.19 -17.40
CA LYS A 63 20.47 -20.53 -18.01
C LYS A 63 20.15 -19.13 -18.54
N VAL A 64 18.95 -18.91 -19.07
CA VAL A 64 18.49 -17.62 -19.61
C VAL A 64 18.28 -16.62 -18.48
N ILE A 65 17.58 -17.01 -17.42
CA ILE A 65 17.35 -16.15 -16.25
C ILE A 65 18.68 -15.74 -15.61
N LYS A 66 19.62 -16.70 -15.48
CA LYS A 66 20.96 -16.42 -14.94
C LYS A 66 21.74 -15.43 -15.81
N ALA A 67 21.65 -15.55 -17.14
CA ALA A 67 22.28 -14.62 -18.07
C ALA A 67 21.65 -13.22 -17.99
N LEU A 68 20.32 -13.12 -17.90
CA LEU A 68 19.60 -11.85 -17.76
C LEU A 68 19.93 -11.15 -16.44
N ILE A 69 19.97 -11.89 -15.33
CA ILE A 69 20.38 -11.34 -14.04
C ILE A 69 21.80 -10.80 -14.14
N LYS A 70 22.76 -11.60 -14.65
CA LYS A 70 24.16 -11.17 -14.79
C LYS A 70 24.28 -9.92 -15.66
N GLY A 71 23.64 -9.92 -16.84
CA GLY A 71 23.65 -8.78 -17.76
C GLY A 71 23.04 -7.50 -17.18
N GLY A 72 21.99 -7.63 -16.35
CA GLY A 72 21.39 -6.49 -15.67
C GLY A 72 22.34 -5.80 -14.68
N TYR A 73 23.36 -6.49 -14.18
CA TYR A 73 24.38 -5.92 -13.30
C TYR A 73 25.55 -5.26 -14.02
N ASP A 74 25.68 -5.42 -15.34
CA ASP A 74 26.85 -5.00 -16.11
C ASP A 74 26.97 -3.46 -16.25
N ASN A 75 25.95 -2.68 -15.86
CA ASN A 75 25.94 -1.21 -16.00
C ASN A 75 25.54 -0.45 -14.72
N ILE A 76 25.68 -1.10 -13.55
CA ILE A 76 25.30 -0.51 -12.24
C ILE A 76 26.45 -0.46 -11.25
N ASP A 77 27.67 -0.21 -11.73
CA ASP A 77 28.88 -0.12 -10.89
C ASP A 77 28.78 0.94 -9.78
N PHE A 78 28.00 2.00 -9.98
CA PHE A 78 27.70 3.00 -8.97
C PHE A 78 26.99 2.43 -7.73
N LEU A 79 26.29 1.29 -7.86
CA LEU A 79 25.59 0.62 -6.77
C LEU A 79 26.55 -0.15 -5.86
N LYS A 80 27.64 -0.70 -6.42
CA LYS A 80 28.72 -1.36 -5.64
C LYS A 80 29.47 -0.35 -4.77
N ASN A 81 29.84 0.79 -5.36
CA ASN A 81 30.56 1.86 -4.67
C ASN A 81 29.81 2.47 -3.47
N LYS A 82 28.48 2.35 -3.42
CA LYS A 82 27.66 2.84 -2.29
C LYS A 82 27.64 1.86 -1.11
N LYS A 83 27.85 0.56 -1.36
CA LYS A 83 27.91 -0.48 -0.32
C LYS A 83 29.23 -0.39 0.44
N ASP A 84 30.32 -0.12 -0.26
CA ASP A 84 31.67 0.01 0.32
C ASP A 84 31.82 1.28 1.18
N ARG A 85 31.08 2.36 0.88
CA ARG A 85 31.10 3.61 1.66
C ARG A 85 30.24 3.60 2.94
N LYS A 86 29.38 2.59 3.13
CA LYS A 86 28.52 2.47 4.33
C LYS A 86 29.03 1.44 5.33
N GLY A 87 30.11 0.73 5.01
CA GLY A 87 30.72 -0.29 5.87
C GLY A 87 32.10 0.09 6.42
N GLY A 88 32.51 1.36 6.28
CA GLY A 88 33.76 1.91 6.84
C GLY A 88 33.47 2.97 7.88
#